data_AF-A0AAV5IQE2-F1
#
_entry.id   AF-A0AAV5IQE2-F1
#
_cell.length_a   1.000
_cell.length_b   1.000
_cell.length_c   1.000
_cell.angle_alpha   90.00
_cell.angle_beta   90.00
_cell.angle_gamma   90.00
#
_symmetry.space_group_name_H-M   'P 1'
#
loop_
_entity.id
_entity.type
_entity.pdbx_description
1 polymer ?
#
loop_
_entity_poly.entity_id
_entity_poly.type
_entity_poly.pdbx_seq_one_letter_code
_entity_poly.pdbx_strand_id
1 'polypeptide(L)'
;MSKRTHLTDLGCIACEELSDLGAGREGWLTDDPTVLCALEPNSLAIANRNLILVLGWSDPDEPRVNIRPDLSSTQAEYITAIEWLVFDDFRVVAVGTSKGYLLVYSLAGDLIHRQMVYPARILKLRVRGTKREMTQETSSSEEVSVVMAGVIARFDGSDILSMLQQWFQEMNSQFWDQKPKKRGPDDLENSYGRLPYQLWNVNKYGSCVDAAITGIMPPPLLELQVTPSVTVIGLQMVAIEVVLIG
;
A
#
# COMPACT_ATOMS: atom_id res chain seq x y z
N MET A 1 32.63 -13.75 30.09
CA MET A 1 31.41 -13.96 29.28
C MET A 1 30.74 -12.62 29.05
N SER A 2 30.79 -12.10 27.83
CA SER A 2 30.12 -10.83 27.47
C SER A 2 28.63 -11.10 27.25
N LYS A 3 27.76 -10.52 28.08
CA LYS A 3 26.31 -10.55 27.85
C LYS A 3 26.02 -9.73 26.60
N ARG A 4 25.62 -10.38 25.52
CA ARG A 4 25.07 -9.69 24.33
C ARG A 4 23.72 -9.08 24.71
N THR A 5 23.71 -7.80 25.03
CA THR A 5 22.50 -6.98 25.07
C THR A 5 22.08 -6.74 23.61
N HIS A 6 21.19 -7.57 23.09
CA HIS A 6 20.43 -7.24 21.90
C HIS A 6 19.38 -6.18 22.31
N LEU A 7 19.80 -4.92 22.41
CA LEU A 7 18.85 -3.81 22.39
C LEU A 7 18.38 -3.70 20.95
N THR A 8 17.12 -4.03 20.71
CA THR A 8 16.45 -3.67 19.46
C THR A 8 16.27 -2.16 19.54
N ASP A 9 16.88 -1.41 18.62
CA ASP A 9 16.63 0.03 18.53
C ASP A 9 15.15 0.23 18.19
N LEU A 10 14.38 0.71 19.17
CA LEU A 10 12.97 1.03 19.01
C LEU A 10 12.87 2.49 18.57
N GLY A 11 12.24 2.73 17.42
CA GLY A 11 11.88 4.07 16.96
C GLY A 11 10.53 4.49 17.56
N CYS A 12 10.41 5.75 17.95
CA CYS A 12 9.14 6.33 18.41
C CYS A 12 8.66 7.36 17.37
N ILE A 13 7.41 7.21 16.93
CA ILE A 13 6.74 8.23 16.12
C ILE A 13 5.68 8.89 16.99
N ALA A 14 5.89 10.16 17.32
CA ALA A 14 4.96 10.98 18.09
C ALA A 14 4.60 12.23 17.29
N CYS A 15 3.31 12.37 16.95
CA CYS A 15 2.80 13.54 16.28
C CYS A 15 1.30 13.74 16.51
N GLU A 16 0.83 14.98 16.41
CA GLU A 16 -0.56 15.34 16.71
C GLU A 16 -1.54 14.74 15.70
N GLU A 17 -1.11 14.60 14.44
CA GLU A 17 -1.89 14.07 13.32
C GLU A 17 -2.33 12.62 13.52
N LEU A 18 -1.64 11.85 14.38
CA LEU A 18 -2.07 10.50 14.75
C LEU A 18 -3.43 10.50 15.47
N SER A 19 -3.77 11.59 16.16
CA SER A 19 -5.06 11.75 16.83
C SER A 19 -6.22 11.70 15.84
N ASP A 20 -6.03 12.24 14.63
CA ASP A 20 -7.03 12.21 13.55
C ASP A 20 -7.28 10.78 13.01
N LEU A 21 -6.34 9.87 13.25
CA LEU A 21 -6.43 8.45 12.92
C LEU A 21 -6.94 7.59 14.09
N GLY A 22 -7.25 8.21 15.23
CA GLY A 22 -7.77 7.53 16.41
C GLY A 22 -6.71 7.16 17.46
N ALA A 23 -5.51 7.73 17.37
CA ALA A 23 -4.51 7.59 18.44
C ALA A 23 -4.98 8.25 19.74
N GLY A 24 -4.47 7.75 20.87
CA GLY A 24 -4.85 8.20 22.22
C GLY A 24 -5.43 7.10 23.11
N ARG A 25 -5.63 5.88 22.56
CA ARG A 25 -5.92 4.66 23.32
C ARG A 25 -4.87 3.60 23.06
N GLU A 26 -4.58 2.76 24.05
CA GLU A 26 -3.78 1.57 23.85
C GLU A 26 -4.42 0.66 22.78
N GLY A 27 -3.58 0.00 21.97
CA GLY A 27 -4.06 -0.90 20.92
C GLY A 27 -4.74 -0.24 19.72
N TRP A 28 -4.78 1.10 19.61
CA TRP A 28 -5.53 1.78 18.54
C TRP A 28 -5.16 1.36 17.11
N LEU A 29 -3.89 1.00 16.87
CA LEU A 29 -3.39 0.55 15.57
C LEU A 29 -3.74 -0.92 15.27
N THR A 30 -3.90 -1.76 16.29
CA THR A 30 -4.13 -3.22 16.15
C THR A 30 -5.59 -3.62 16.33
N ASP A 31 -6.30 -2.92 17.21
CA ASP A 31 -7.64 -3.28 17.66
C ASP A 31 -8.73 -2.63 16.82
N ASP A 32 -8.39 -1.55 16.11
CA ASP A 32 -9.30 -0.88 15.20
C ASP A 32 -9.19 -1.44 13.77
N PRO A 33 -10.17 -2.21 13.27
CA PRO A 33 -10.11 -2.75 11.92
C PRO A 33 -10.31 -1.69 10.83
N THR A 34 -10.60 -0.44 11.20
CA THR A 34 -10.70 0.68 10.26
C THR A 34 -9.38 1.39 10.03
N VAL A 35 -8.39 1.16 10.91
CA VAL A 35 -7.04 1.66 10.75
C VAL A 35 -6.24 0.66 9.91
N LEU A 36 -5.59 1.18 8.87
CA LEU A 36 -4.78 0.43 7.93
C LEU A 36 -3.35 0.97 7.99
N CYS A 37 -2.37 0.10 7.83
CA CYS A 37 -0.97 0.49 7.79
C CYS A 37 -0.23 -0.21 6.64
N ALA A 38 0.65 0.54 5.98
CA ALA A 38 1.63 0.01 5.05
C ALA A 38 3.02 0.48 5.49
N LEU A 39 3.94 -0.46 5.64
CA LEU A 39 5.30 -0.22 6.13
C LEU A 39 6.30 -0.41 4.99
N GLU A 40 7.21 0.54 4.87
CA GLU A 40 8.39 0.52 4.00
C GLU A 40 9.61 0.72 4.92
N PRO A 41 10.84 0.32 4.54
CA PRO A 41 12.03 0.43 5.40
C PRO A 41 12.21 1.75 6.14
N ASN A 42 11.76 2.84 5.52
CA ASN A 42 12.09 4.20 5.87
C ASN A 42 10.85 5.08 6.08
N SER A 43 9.66 4.49 6.01
CA SER A 43 8.40 5.21 6.12
C SER A 43 7.19 4.34 6.43
N LEU A 44 6.16 4.99 6.95
CA LEU A 44 4.90 4.40 7.34
C LEU A 44 3.74 5.22 6.76
N ALA A 45 2.82 4.54 6.09
CA ALA A 45 1.55 5.11 5.73
C ALA A 45 0.48 4.52 6.65
N ILE A 46 -0.29 5.38 7.31
CA ILE A 46 -1.41 4.99 8.17
C ILE A 46 -2.67 5.61 7.56
N ALA A 47 -3.74 4.84 7.45
CA ALA A 47 -5.00 5.34 6.93
C ALA A 47 -6.17 4.94 7.82
N ASN A 48 -7.20 5.77 7.85
CA ASN A 48 -8.53 5.38 8.32
C ASN A 48 -9.50 5.40 7.11
N ARG A 49 -10.81 5.56 7.34
CA ARG A 49 -11.81 5.57 6.26
C ARG A 49 -11.65 6.69 5.23
N ASN A 50 -11.05 7.84 5.57
CA ASN A 50 -11.05 9.04 4.73
C ASN A 50 -9.77 9.88 4.82
N LEU A 51 -8.80 9.48 5.63
CA LEU A 51 -7.53 10.16 5.83
C LEU A 51 -6.40 9.15 5.66
N ILE A 52 -5.31 9.60 5.02
CA ILE A 52 -4.04 8.89 4.96
C ILE A 52 -2.97 9.85 5.50
N LEU A 53 -2.17 9.38 6.44
CA LEU A 53 -1.02 10.05 6.99
C LEU A 53 0.24 9.31 6.53
N VAL A 54 1.15 10.01 5.87
CA VAL A 54 2.46 9.51 5.46
C VAL A 54 3.53 10.09 6.39
N LEU A 55 4.34 9.19 6.93
CA LEU A 55 5.38 9.46 7.92
C LEU A 55 6.71 8.90 7.41
N GLY A 56 7.72 9.76 7.26
CA GLY A 56 9.10 9.36 6.98
C GLY A 56 9.97 9.47 8.23
N TRP A 57 11.05 8.67 8.29
CA TRP A 57 12.09 8.78 9.33
C TRP A 57 13.51 8.71 8.76
N SER A 58 13.67 8.83 7.44
CA SER A 58 15.01 8.87 6.83
C SER A 58 15.66 10.24 6.93
N ASP A 59 14.86 11.28 6.71
CA ASP A 59 15.29 12.66 6.75
C ASP A 59 14.44 13.41 7.78
N PRO A 60 15.05 14.06 8.80
CA PRO A 60 14.31 14.86 9.77
C PRO A 60 13.52 16.01 9.12
N ASP A 61 13.90 16.45 7.93
CA ASP A 61 13.22 17.51 7.18
C ASP A 61 12.11 16.96 6.25
N GLU A 62 11.91 15.64 6.19
CA GLU A 62 10.85 15.04 5.37
C GLU A 62 9.47 15.45 5.88
N PRO A 63 8.66 16.15 5.07
CA PRO A 63 7.37 16.64 5.52
C PRO A 63 6.41 15.47 5.76
N ARG A 64 5.68 15.55 6.87
CA ARG A 64 4.53 14.69 7.13
C ARG A 64 3.40 15.12 6.21
N VAL A 65 2.75 14.16 5.56
CA VAL A 65 1.73 14.48 4.55
C VAL A 65 0.39 13.86 4.93
N ASN A 66 -0.62 14.73 5.03
CA ASN A 66 -2.01 14.38 5.24
C ASN A 66 -2.76 14.42 3.92
N ILE A 67 -3.22 13.26 3.46
CA ILE A 67 -3.97 13.10 2.23
C ILE A 67 -5.43 12.82 2.59
N ARG A 68 -6.34 13.64 2.08
CA ARG A 68 -7.79 13.43 2.18
C ARG A 68 -8.33 13.11 0.79
N PRO A 69 -8.48 11.82 0.43
CA PRO A 69 -9.04 11.44 -0.86
C PRO A 69 -10.43 12.05 -1.06
N ASP A 70 -10.69 12.53 -2.29
CA ASP A 70 -12.03 12.96 -2.69
C ASP A 70 -12.89 11.72 -2.96
N LEU A 71 -13.53 11.22 -1.91
CA LEU A 71 -14.37 10.03 -1.94
C LEU A 71 -15.83 10.43 -2.03
N SER A 72 -16.61 9.69 -2.82
CA SER A 72 -18.04 9.99 -2.98
C SER A 72 -18.80 9.83 -1.67
N SER A 73 -19.15 10.95 -1.03
CA SER A 73 -19.97 10.98 0.19
C SER A 73 -21.38 10.43 -0.07
N THR A 74 -21.95 10.72 -1.25
CA THR A 74 -23.25 10.22 -1.70
C THR A 74 -23.29 8.70 -1.79
N GLN A 75 -22.19 8.06 -2.17
CA GLN A 75 -22.11 6.61 -2.30
C GLN A 75 -21.53 5.91 -1.06
N ALA A 76 -21.22 6.66 0.01
CA ALA A 76 -20.51 6.17 1.19
C ALA A 76 -19.22 5.41 0.82
N GLU A 77 -18.43 6.00 -0.08
CA GLU A 77 -17.10 5.48 -0.42
C GLU A 77 -16.10 5.73 0.73
N TYR A 78 -15.27 4.73 1.02
CA TYR A 78 -14.23 4.82 2.06
C TYR A 78 -13.01 3.99 1.69
N ILE A 79 -11.87 4.30 2.29
CA ILE A 79 -10.61 3.57 2.11
C ILE A 79 -10.72 2.18 2.75
N THR A 80 -10.24 1.16 2.05
CA THR A 80 -10.32 -0.24 2.50
C THR A 80 -9.02 -1.02 2.37
N ALA A 81 -8.04 -0.49 1.62
CA ALA A 81 -6.70 -1.05 1.53
C ALA A 81 -5.69 0.07 1.24
N ILE A 82 -4.46 -0.11 1.72
CA ILE A 82 -3.32 0.77 1.44
C ILE A 82 -2.07 -0.10 1.26
N GLU A 83 -1.19 0.27 0.34
CA GLU A 83 0.11 -0.38 0.14
C GLU A 83 1.09 0.58 -0.51
N TRP A 84 2.39 0.39 -0.24
CA TRP A 84 3.46 1.13 -0.91
C TRP A 84 3.73 0.57 -2.30
N LEU A 85 3.86 1.44 -3.31
CA LEU A 85 4.49 1.07 -4.58
C LEU A 85 5.87 1.75 -4.62
N VAL A 86 6.93 0.93 -4.68
CA VAL A 86 8.32 1.39 -4.59
C VAL A 86 9.08 0.89 -5.80
N PHE A 87 9.31 1.79 -6.75
CA PHE A 87 10.17 1.58 -7.90
C PHE A 87 11.51 2.28 -7.67
N ASP A 88 12.54 1.95 -8.46
CA ASP A 88 13.90 2.47 -8.29
C ASP A 88 13.95 4.01 -8.11
N ASP A 89 13.20 4.75 -8.93
CA ASP A 89 13.17 6.22 -8.92
C ASP A 89 11.87 6.82 -8.35
N PHE A 90 10.86 5.99 -8.05
CA PHE A 90 9.53 6.47 -7.70
C PHE A 90 8.96 5.75 -6.50
N ARG A 91 8.40 6.53 -5.58
CA ARG A 91 7.68 6.01 -4.43
C ARG A 91 6.33 6.70 -4.30
N VAL A 92 5.27 5.90 -4.23
CA VAL A 92 3.89 6.37 -4.18
C VAL A 92 3.05 5.49 -3.26
N VAL A 93 1.92 6.01 -2.82
CA VAL A 93 0.94 5.28 -2.00
C VAL A 93 -0.20 4.81 -2.89
N ALA A 94 -0.45 3.51 -2.93
CA ALA A 94 -1.63 2.94 -3.56
C ALA A 94 -2.75 2.73 -2.54
N VAL A 95 -3.98 3.06 -2.94
CA VAL A 95 -5.16 3.04 -2.07
C VAL A 95 -6.30 2.33 -2.78
N GLY A 96 -6.91 1.36 -2.09
CA GLY A 96 -8.11 0.69 -2.56
C GLY A 96 -9.34 1.19 -1.82
N THR A 97 -10.46 1.37 -2.52
CA THR A 97 -11.72 1.85 -1.92
C THR A 97 -12.81 0.77 -1.81
N SER A 98 -13.82 1.07 -1.00
CA SER A 98 -15.03 0.25 -0.83
C SER A 98 -15.86 0.07 -2.11
N LYS A 99 -15.61 0.90 -3.14
CA LYS A 99 -16.31 0.89 -4.43
C LYS A 99 -15.50 0.28 -5.56
N GLY A 100 -14.26 -0.14 -5.31
CA GLY A 100 -13.45 -0.80 -6.32
C GLY A 100 -12.51 0.13 -7.08
N TYR A 101 -12.33 1.36 -6.59
CA TYR A 101 -11.37 2.28 -7.17
C TYR A 101 -9.96 2.01 -6.61
N LEU A 102 -8.99 1.90 -7.51
CA LEU A 102 -7.57 2.02 -7.20
C LEU A 102 -7.17 3.48 -7.38
N LEU A 103 -6.64 4.08 -6.32
CA LEU A 103 -6.07 5.42 -6.32
C LEU A 103 -4.56 5.32 -6.12
N VAL A 104 -3.81 6.23 -6.73
CA VAL A 104 -2.36 6.36 -6.53
C VAL A 104 -2.07 7.81 -6.16
N TYR A 105 -1.35 8.01 -5.05
CA TYR A 105 -0.99 9.32 -4.53
C TYR A 105 0.51 9.54 -4.48
N SER A 106 0.93 10.76 -4.82
CA SER A 106 2.31 11.23 -4.61
C SER A 106 2.60 11.38 -3.12
N LEU A 107 3.89 11.43 -2.76
CA LEU A 107 4.29 11.75 -1.38
C LEU A 107 3.94 13.19 -0.99
N ALA A 108 3.67 14.08 -1.95
CA ALA A 108 3.18 15.44 -1.69
C ALA A 108 1.65 15.50 -1.49
N GLY A 109 0.95 14.38 -1.66
CA GLY A 109 -0.50 14.27 -1.48
C GLY A 109 -1.33 14.51 -2.74
N ASP A 110 -0.70 14.63 -3.91
CA ASP A 110 -1.39 14.79 -5.19
C ASP A 110 -1.98 13.46 -5.66
N LEU A 111 -3.20 13.49 -6.18
CA LEU A 111 -3.79 12.34 -6.87
C LEU A 111 -3.11 12.18 -8.24
N ILE A 112 -2.39 11.07 -8.41
CA ILE A 112 -1.72 10.70 -9.65
C ILE A 112 -2.67 9.95 -10.58
N HIS A 113 -3.41 8.98 -10.01
CA HIS A 113 -4.27 8.08 -10.78
C HIS A 113 -5.50 7.67 -10.00
N ARG A 114 -6.64 7.51 -10.69
CA ARG A 114 -7.89 6.97 -10.14
C ARG A 114 -8.57 6.09 -11.17
N GLN A 115 -8.78 4.82 -10.86
CA GLN A 115 -9.37 3.88 -11.81
C GLN A 115 -10.31 2.89 -11.15
N MET A 116 -11.53 2.75 -11.70
CA MET A 116 -12.44 1.66 -11.35
C MET A 116 -11.86 0.34 -11.86
N VAL A 117 -11.50 -0.56 -10.95
CA VAL A 117 -10.93 -1.88 -11.27
C VAL A 117 -12.04 -2.91 -11.46
N TYR A 118 -12.95 -2.98 -10.48
CA TYR A 118 -14.09 -3.90 -10.47
C TYR A 118 -15.11 -3.37 -9.45
N PRO A 119 -16.43 -3.46 -9.67
CA PRO A 119 -17.44 -2.84 -8.80
C PRO A 119 -17.67 -3.64 -7.50
N ALA A 120 -16.62 -3.83 -6.71
CA ALA A 120 -16.62 -4.49 -5.41
C ALA A 120 -15.57 -3.86 -4.49
N ARG A 121 -15.74 -4.04 -3.18
CA ARG A 121 -14.76 -3.58 -2.18
C ARG A 121 -13.39 -4.22 -2.44
N ILE A 122 -12.35 -3.39 -2.52
CA ILE A 122 -10.97 -3.85 -2.49
C ILE A 122 -10.65 -4.29 -1.07
N LEU A 123 -10.27 -5.55 -0.91
CA LEU A 123 -9.96 -6.17 0.37
C LEU A 123 -8.47 -6.02 0.71
N LYS A 124 -7.61 -6.04 -0.31
CA LYS A 124 -6.17 -5.98 -0.13
C LYS A 124 -5.46 -5.51 -1.40
N LEU A 125 -4.38 -4.77 -1.21
CA LEU A 125 -3.38 -4.52 -2.23
C LEU A 125 -2.14 -5.36 -1.90
N ARG A 126 -1.50 -5.91 -2.92
CA ARG A 126 -0.27 -6.70 -2.77
C ARG A 126 0.71 -6.30 -3.85
N VAL A 127 1.91 -5.92 -3.44
CA VAL A 127 3.03 -5.73 -4.35
C VAL A 127 3.94 -6.94 -4.26
N ARG A 128 4.32 -7.49 -5.41
CA ARG A 128 5.26 -8.61 -5.52
C ARG A 128 6.42 -8.20 -6.41
N GLY A 129 7.58 -7.97 -5.81
CA GLY A 129 8.83 -7.85 -6.55
C GLY A 129 9.27 -9.21 -7.09
N THR A 130 9.49 -9.33 -8.39
CA THR A 130 10.20 -10.50 -8.95
C THR A 130 11.70 -10.22 -8.90
N LYS A 131 12.34 -10.52 -7.77
CA LYS A 131 13.80 -10.53 -7.69
C LYS A 131 14.31 -11.71 -8.53
N ARG A 132 14.63 -11.48 -9.80
CA ARG A 132 15.43 -12.44 -10.57
C ARG A 132 16.84 -12.42 -9.99
N GLU A 133 17.20 -13.46 -9.25
CA GLU A 133 18.60 -13.66 -8.87
C GLU A 133 19.46 -13.78 -10.13
N MET A 134 20.48 -12.92 -10.19
CA MET A 134 21.72 -13.13 -10.93
C MET A 134 21.60 -13.36 -12.45
N THR A 135 21.33 -12.30 -13.23
CA THR A 135 22.11 -11.90 -14.43
C THR A 135 21.42 -10.76 -15.16
N GLN A 136 22.15 -9.66 -15.35
CA GLN A 136 22.00 -8.60 -16.37
C GLN A 136 20.66 -7.84 -16.46
N GLU A 137 20.74 -6.56 -16.07
CA GLU A 137 19.94 -5.41 -16.52
C GLU A 137 18.57 -5.73 -17.14
N THR A 138 17.57 -5.93 -16.29
CA THR A 138 16.17 -5.60 -16.61
C THR A 138 15.49 -5.25 -15.29
N SER A 139 14.88 -4.07 -15.24
CA SER A 139 14.10 -3.56 -14.11
C SER A 139 13.23 -4.67 -13.52
N SER A 140 13.25 -4.85 -12.20
CA SER A 140 12.40 -5.85 -11.54
C SER A 140 10.95 -5.59 -11.92
N SER A 141 10.32 -6.56 -12.60
CA SER A 141 8.89 -6.51 -12.87
C SER A 141 8.18 -6.74 -11.54
N GLU A 142 7.83 -5.63 -10.90
CA GLU A 142 6.91 -5.64 -9.79
C GLU A 142 5.52 -5.94 -10.33
N GLU A 143 4.75 -6.71 -9.60
CA GLU A 143 3.34 -6.92 -9.92
C GLU A 143 2.49 -6.35 -8.80
N VAL A 144 1.46 -5.61 -9.17
CA VAL A 144 0.48 -5.10 -8.21
C VAL A 144 -0.83 -5.86 -8.36
N SER A 145 -1.19 -6.60 -7.32
CA SER A 145 -2.44 -7.35 -7.22
C SER A 145 -3.47 -6.60 -6.37
N VAL A 146 -4.63 -6.35 -6.96
CA VAL A 146 -5.83 -5.82 -6.28
C VAL A 146 -6.75 -6.99 -5.98
N VAL A 147 -6.91 -7.32 -4.69
CA VAL A 147 -7.72 -8.45 -4.23
C VAL A 147 -9.11 -7.97 -3.84
N MET A 148 -10.12 -8.60 -4.43
CA MET A 148 -11.54 -8.37 -4.17
C MET A 148 -12.24 -9.71 -3.90
N ALA A 149 -13.49 -9.67 -3.45
CA ALA A 149 -14.24 -10.91 -3.21
C ALA A 149 -14.42 -11.70 -4.51
N GLY A 150 -13.80 -12.88 -4.59
CA GLY A 150 -13.91 -13.79 -5.74
C GLY A 150 -13.13 -13.36 -6.99
N VAL A 151 -12.40 -12.24 -6.94
CA VAL A 151 -11.73 -11.65 -8.11
C VAL A 151 -10.38 -11.04 -7.71
N ILE A 152 -9.37 -11.23 -8.54
CA ILE A 152 -8.07 -10.57 -8.41
C ILE A 152 -7.77 -9.85 -9.72
N ALA A 153 -7.44 -8.56 -9.64
CA ALA A 153 -6.90 -7.81 -10.78
C ALA A 153 -5.39 -7.68 -10.63
N ARG A 154 -4.63 -8.02 -11.68
CA ARG A 154 -3.17 -7.95 -11.71
C ARG A 154 -2.73 -6.86 -12.68
N PHE A 155 -1.94 -5.92 -12.19
CA PHE A 155 -1.32 -4.84 -12.93
C PHE A 155 0.17 -5.16 -13.09
N ASP A 156 0.70 -4.94 -14.30
CA ASP A 156 2.13 -5.01 -14.55
C ASP A 156 2.80 -3.74 -14.00
N GLY A 157 3.86 -3.90 -13.22
CA GLY A 157 4.60 -2.78 -12.65
C GLY A 157 5.28 -1.93 -13.71
N SER A 158 5.58 -2.46 -14.89
CA SER A 158 6.13 -1.67 -16.00
C SER A 158 5.13 -0.65 -16.55
N ASP A 159 3.84 -0.99 -16.60
CA ASP A 159 2.78 -0.08 -17.00
C ASP A 159 2.58 1.02 -15.95
N ILE A 160 2.61 0.64 -14.65
CA ILE A 160 2.54 1.60 -13.54
C ILE A 160 3.74 2.54 -13.56
N LEU A 161 4.95 2.01 -13.73
CA LEU A 161 6.19 2.80 -13.79
C LEU A 161 6.15 3.79 -14.96
N SER A 162 5.69 3.35 -16.14
CA SER A 162 5.56 4.21 -17.31
C SER A 162 4.58 5.36 -17.06
N MET A 163 3.45 5.08 -16.43
CA MET A 163 2.48 6.10 -16.01
C MET A 163 3.09 7.10 -15.01
N LEU A 164 3.84 6.61 -14.02
CA LEU A 164 4.52 7.47 -13.04
C LEU A 164 5.56 8.37 -13.71
N GLN A 165 6.40 7.81 -14.58
CA GLN A 165 7.39 8.57 -15.36
C GLN A 165 6.72 9.70 -16.14
N GLN A 166 5.60 9.42 -16.82
CA GLN A 166 4.86 10.44 -17.56
C GLN A 166 4.31 11.52 -16.62
N TRP A 167 3.72 11.15 -15.48
CA TRP A 167 3.19 12.10 -14.49
C TRP A 167 4.27 13.06 -13.97
N PHE A 168 5.43 12.52 -13.57
CA PHE A 168 6.53 13.34 -13.05
C PHE A 168 7.16 14.25 -14.13
N GLN A 169 7.29 13.77 -15.37
CA GLN A 169 7.74 14.62 -16.49
C GLN A 169 6.79 15.79 -16.76
N GLU A 170 5.48 15.54 -16.70
CA GLU A 170 4.47 16.58 -16.88
C GLU A 170 4.44 17.57 -15.72
N MET A 171 4.54 17.11 -14.48
CA MET A 171 4.61 17.99 -13.31
C MET A 171 5.83 18.91 -13.38
N ASN A 172 6.99 18.37 -13.76
CA ASN A 172 8.22 19.14 -13.92
C ASN A 172 8.14 20.15 -15.08
N SER A 173 7.50 19.82 -16.19
CA SER A 173 7.32 20.79 -17.29
C SER A 173 6.36 21.92 -16.94
N GLN A 174 5.28 21.62 -16.20
CA GLN A 174 4.33 22.63 -15.71
C GLN A 174 4.93 23.57 -14.67
N PHE A 175 5.92 23.12 -13.91
CA PHE A 175 6.66 23.98 -12.99
C PHE A 175 7.42 25.10 -13.73
N TRP A 176 7.93 24.83 -14.93
CA TRP A 176 8.64 25.82 -15.75
C TRP A 176 7.71 26.66 -16.65
N ASP A 177 6.57 26.11 -17.06
CA ASP A 177 5.54 26.84 -17.80
C ASP A 177 4.68 27.69 -16.84
N GLN A 178 4.97 29.00 -16.77
CA GLN A 178 4.35 29.99 -15.87
C GLN A 178 2.82 30.24 -16.07
N LYS A 179 2.06 29.30 -16.64
CA LYS A 179 0.59 29.34 -16.68
C LYS A 179 0.03 28.02 -16.14
N PRO A 180 -0.34 27.95 -14.85
CA PRO A 180 -1.11 26.83 -14.35
C PRO A 180 -2.46 26.82 -15.07
N LYS A 181 -2.64 25.91 -16.03
CA LYS A 181 -3.99 25.55 -16.48
C LYS A 181 -4.70 24.96 -15.27
N LYS A 182 -5.72 25.66 -14.75
CA LYS A 182 -6.68 25.08 -13.81
C LYS A 182 -7.33 23.87 -14.48
N ARG A 183 -6.76 22.68 -14.27
CA ARG A 183 -7.40 21.41 -14.63
C ARG A 183 -8.59 21.23 -13.69
N GLY A 184 -9.75 20.91 -14.23
CA GLY A 184 -10.93 20.62 -13.43
C GLY A 184 -10.72 19.32 -12.64
N PRO A 185 -11.46 19.10 -11.54
CA PRO A 185 -11.42 17.83 -10.81
C PRO A 185 -11.78 16.63 -11.71
N ASP A 186 -12.65 16.82 -12.70
CA ASP A 186 -13.03 15.79 -13.66
C ASP A 186 -11.92 15.45 -14.68
N ASP A 187 -10.97 16.36 -14.91
CA ASP A 187 -9.85 16.15 -15.86
C ASP A 187 -8.71 15.29 -15.24
N LEU A 188 -8.67 15.17 -13.91
CA LEU A 188 -7.67 14.38 -13.17
C LEU A 188 -8.08 12.92 -13.00
N GLU A 189 -9.34 12.58 -13.27
CA GLU A 189 -9.90 11.26 -12.97
C GLU A 189 -9.33 10.13 -13.85
N ASN A 190 -8.47 10.42 -14.85
CA ASN A 190 -7.70 9.44 -15.65
C ASN A 190 -6.72 10.13 -16.64
N SER A 191 -6.01 11.18 -16.26
CA SER A 191 -5.23 12.00 -17.22
C SER A 191 -4.10 11.25 -17.94
N TYR A 192 -3.60 10.16 -17.34
CA TYR A 192 -2.49 9.35 -17.87
C TYR A 192 -2.94 8.08 -18.58
N GLY A 193 -4.25 7.97 -18.85
CA GLY A 193 -4.85 6.78 -19.44
C GLY A 193 -5.17 5.69 -18.42
N ARG A 194 -5.86 4.65 -18.89
CA ARG A 194 -6.27 3.51 -18.06
C ARG A 194 -5.13 2.51 -18.00
N LEU A 195 -4.66 2.20 -16.79
CA LEU A 195 -3.70 1.12 -16.58
C LEU A 195 -4.33 -0.22 -17.01
N PRO A 196 -3.68 -0.98 -17.90
CA PRO A 196 -4.14 -2.32 -18.26
C PRO A 196 -3.99 -3.26 -17.06
N TYR A 197 -4.90 -4.22 -16.96
CA TYR A 197 -4.85 -5.25 -15.93
C TYR A 197 -5.51 -6.54 -16.41
N GLN A 198 -5.06 -7.65 -15.85
CA GLN A 198 -5.67 -8.96 -16.05
C GLN A 198 -6.62 -9.27 -14.90
N LEU A 199 -7.83 -9.73 -15.22
CA LEU A 199 -8.83 -10.10 -14.21
C LEU A 199 -8.90 -11.62 -14.06
N TRP A 200 -8.68 -12.10 -12.85
CA TRP A 200 -8.67 -13.51 -12.48
C TRP A 200 -9.87 -13.80 -11.60
N ASN A 201 -10.71 -14.75 -12.01
CA ASN A 201 -11.85 -15.19 -11.21
C ASN A 201 -11.40 -16.34 -10.29
N VAL A 202 -11.46 -16.12 -8.98
CA VAL A 202 -11.04 -17.08 -7.95
C VAL A 202 -12.24 -17.73 -7.26
N ASN A 203 -13.39 -17.82 -7.93
CA ASN A 203 -14.55 -18.52 -7.38
C ASN A 203 -14.20 -19.96 -6.96
N LYS A 204 -14.92 -20.48 -5.95
CA LYS A 204 -14.72 -21.79 -5.30
C LYS A 204 -14.70 -23.03 -6.20
N TYR A 205 -14.88 -22.88 -7.52
CA TYR A 205 -14.92 -23.95 -8.52
C TYR A 205 -13.71 -23.92 -9.48
N GLY A 206 -12.73 -23.03 -9.26
CA GLY A 206 -11.49 -22.96 -10.05
C GLY A 206 -10.43 -23.97 -9.62
N SER A 207 -9.63 -24.44 -10.58
CA SER A 207 -8.50 -25.35 -10.37
C SER A 207 -7.52 -24.80 -9.31
N CYS A 208 -7.11 -25.65 -8.39
CA CYS A 208 -6.35 -25.38 -7.15
C CYS A 208 -5.01 -24.64 -7.34
N VAL A 209 -4.56 -24.47 -8.58
CA VAL A 209 -3.27 -23.88 -8.94
C VAL A 209 -3.26 -22.35 -8.72
N ASP A 210 -4.39 -21.67 -8.97
CA ASP A 210 -4.45 -20.20 -8.89
C ASP A 210 -4.63 -19.70 -7.44
N ALA A 211 -5.23 -20.51 -6.57
CA ALA A 211 -5.44 -20.18 -5.17
C ALA A 211 -4.18 -20.39 -4.29
N ALA A 212 -3.24 -21.23 -4.73
CA ALA A 212 -1.94 -21.42 -4.08
C ALA A 212 -0.98 -20.25 -4.35
N ILE A 213 -1.06 -19.64 -5.53
CA ILE A 213 -0.20 -18.49 -5.92
C ILE A 213 -0.57 -17.21 -5.14
N THR A 214 -1.81 -17.12 -4.65
CA THR A 214 -2.40 -15.90 -4.06
C THR A 214 -2.44 -15.90 -2.53
N GLY A 215 -1.96 -16.97 -1.88
CA GLY A 215 -1.91 -17.08 -0.41
C GLY A 215 -3.29 -17.14 0.27
N ILE A 216 -4.35 -17.44 -0.49
CA ILE A 216 -5.73 -17.57 0.04
C ILE A 216 -6.01 -18.99 0.54
N MET A 217 -5.26 -20.00 0.09
CA MET A 217 -5.30 -21.33 0.71
C MET A 217 -4.15 -21.47 1.73
N PRO A 218 -4.42 -21.98 2.95
CA PRO A 218 -3.34 -22.55 3.75
C PRO A 218 -2.69 -23.68 2.94
N PRO A 219 -1.35 -23.88 3.06
CA PRO A 219 -0.68 -24.99 2.40
C PRO A 219 -1.44 -26.29 2.73
N PRO A 220 -1.62 -27.21 1.76
CA PRO A 220 -2.32 -28.46 2.01
C PRO A 220 -1.65 -29.15 3.19
N LEU A 221 -2.42 -29.31 4.28
CA LEU A 221 -1.98 -29.89 5.52
C LEU A 221 -1.50 -31.32 5.25
N LEU A 222 -0.19 -31.54 5.37
CA LEU A 222 0.33 -32.87 5.69
C LEU A 222 -0.17 -33.21 7.11
N GLU A 223 -0.74 -34.39 7.20
CA GLU A 223 -1.50 -34.91 8.32
C GLU A 223 -0.80 -34.74 9.68
N LEU A 224 -1.61 -34.49 10.71
CA LEU A 224 -1.20 -34.48 12.12
C LEU A 224 -0.33 -35.70 12.46
N GLN A 225 0.91 -35.47 12.87
CA GLN A 225 1.53 -36.25 13.94
C GLN A 225 1.83 -35.32 15.11
N VAL A 226 1.12 -35.55 16.20
CA VAL A 226 1.26 -34.87 17.48
C VAL A 226 2.64 -35.21 18.07
N THR A 227 3.51 -34.22 18.17
CA THR A 227 4.60 -34.22 19.15
C THR A 227 4.70 -32.82 19.78
N PRO A 228 4.88 -32.71 21.10
CA PRO A 228 4.89 -31.42 21.75
C PRO A 228 6.27 -30.78 21.64
N SER A 229 6.27 -29.46 21.48
CA SER A 229 7.34 -28.51 21.81
C SER A 229 8.20 -28.02 20.64
N VAL A 230 8.33 -26.70 20.62
CA VAL A 230 9.27 -25.85 19.89
C VAL A 230 8.85 -25.53 18.45
N THR A 231 7.84 -24.65 18.36
CA THR A 231 7.62 -23.86 17.14
C THR A 231 8.67 -22.74 17.09
N VAL A 232 9.70 -22.94 16.27
CA VAL A 232 10.49 -21.82 15.73
C VAL A 232 9.68 -21.28 14.56
N ILE A 233 8.86 -20.26 14.82
CA ILE A 233 8.34 -19.40 13.74
C ILE A 233 9.31 -18.24 13.65
N GLY A 234 10.07 -18.20 12.55
CA GLY A 234 10.78 -17.00 12.12
C GLY A 234 9.78 -15.93 11.70
N LEU A 235 9.10 -15.34 12.68
CA LEU A 235 8.49 -14.03 12.56
C LEU A 235 9.56 -13.06 13.02
N GLN A 236 10.15 -12.33 12.08
CA GLN A 236 10.75 -11.05 12.45
C GLN A 236 9.59 -10.14 12.83
N MET A 237 9.18 -10.22 14.08
CA MET A 237 8.31 -9.22 14.69
C MET A 237 9.12 -7.93 14.72
N VAL A 238 8.81 -7.01 13.82
CA VAL A 238 9.09 -5.60 14.09
C VAL A 238 7.99 -5.16 15.05
N ALA A 239 8.31 -5.22 16.35
CA ALA A 239 7.49 -4.58 17.35
C ALA A 239 7.64 -3.06 17.17
N ILE A 240 6.64 -2.42 16.58
CA ILE A 240 6.53 -0.96 16.62
C ILE A 240 5.81 -0.65 17.93
N GLU A 241 6.59 -0.37 18.97
CA GLU A 241 6.07 0.10 20.24
C GLU A 241 5.95 1.63 20.15
N VAL A 242 4.77 2.13 19.79
CA VAL A 242 4.48 3.58 19.83
C VAL A 242 4.27 3.97 21.29
N VAL A 243 5.35 4.38 21.96
CA VAL A 243 5.29 4.88 23.33
C VAL A 243 4.89 6.35 23.32
N LEU A 244 3.68 6.65 23.80
CA LEU A 244 3.21 8.01 24.06
C LEU A 244 3.85 8.53 25.35
N ILE A 245 4.67 9.58 25.25
CA ILE A 245 5.01 10.43 26.40
C ILE A 245 4.04 11.61 26.37
N GLY A 246 3.18 11.68 27.38
CA GLY A 246 2.23 12.78 27.60
C GLY A 246 2.86 14.00 28.26
#